data_AF-A0A0J7K567-F1
#
_entry.id   AF-A0A0J7K567-F1
#
_cell.length_a   1.000
_cell.length_b   1.000
_cell.length_c   1.000
_cell.angle_alpha   90.00
_cell.angle_beta   90.00
_cell.angle_gamma   90.00
#
_symmetry.space_group_name_H-M   'P 1'
#
loop_
_entity.id
_entity.type
_entity.pdbx_description
1 polymer ?
#
loop_
_entity_poly.entity_id
_entity_poly.type
_entity_poly.pdbx_seq_one_letter_code
_entity_poly.pdbx_strand_id
1 'polypeptide(L)'
;MVKDSRASELVNSFPPTAENYDKAIDSLKSRFGKNELMIEFYIRELLKLVLNNTTKAESKILIASLYDKLETYLRALESLNVITEMCAAMMYPLVESALPEELLRIWQRHSTSLGTSDAKDRLTKVMSFLQSRRKKRRR
;
A
#
# COMPACT_ATOMS: atom_id res chain seq x y z
N MET A 1 -22.20 -6.87 0.65
CA MET A 1 -22.46 -5.93 -0.46
C MET A 1 -23.48 -4.91 0.02
N VAL A 2 -23.28 -3.62 -0.24
CA VAL A 2 -24.24 -2.58 0.18
C VAL A 2 -25.51 -2.70 -0.68
N LYS A 3 -26.68 -2.73 -0.02
CA LYS A 3 -27.99 -2.79 -0.69
C LYS A 3 -28.14 -1.60 -1.63
N ASP A 4 -28.72 -1.84 -2.82
CA ASP A 4 -28.98 -0.81 -3.85
C ASP A 4 -27.72 -0.12 -4.41
N SER A 5 -26.54 -0.70 -4.19
CA SER A 5 -25.31 -0.26 -4.87
C SER A 5 -25.28 -0.74 -6.33
N ARG A 6 -24.51 -0.06 -7.18
CA ARG A 6 -24.29 -0.46 -8.59
C ARG A 6 -23.81 -1.91 -8.75
N ALA A 7 -23.02 -2.40 -7.78
CA ALA A 7 -22.59 -3.80 -7.75
C ALA A 7 -23.74 -4.73 -7.39
N SER A 8 -24.61 -4.33 -6.45
CA SER A 8 -25.82 -5.08 -6.09
C SER A 8 -26.81 -5.17 -7.24
N GLU A 9 -27.07 -4.06 -7.92
CA GLU A 9 -27.94 -4.04 -9.11
C GLU A 9 -27.41 -4.94 -10.22
N LEU A 10 -26.09 -4.93 -10.44
CA LEU A 10 -25.47 -5.80 -11.45
C LEU A 10 -25.67 -7.28 -11.11
N VAL A 11 -25.39 -7.69 -9.87
CA VAL A 11 -25.58 -9.09 -9.45
C VAL A 11 -27.05 -9.49 -9.55
N ASN A 12 -27.97 -8.61 -9.12
CA ASN A 12 -29.41 -8.87 -9.14
C ASN A 12 -30.02 -8.91 -10.55
N SER A 13 -29.31 -8.42 -11.58
CA SER A 13 -29.76 -8.51 -12.97
C SER A 13 -29.62 -9.92 -13.57
N PHE A 14 -28.85 -10.81 -12.93
CA PHE A 14 -28.71 -12.21 -13.34
C PHE A 14 -29.73 -13.08 -12.62
N PRO A 15 -30.48 -13.96 -13.33
CA PRO A 15 -31.26 -15.01 -12.69
C PRO A 15 -30.36 -15.89 -11.80
N PRO A 16 -30.80 -16.28 -10.59
CA PRO A 16 -30.00 -17.05 -9.64
C PRO A 16 -29.91 -18.53 -10.04
N THR A 17 -29.20 -18.80 -11.14
CA THR A 17 -28.93 -20.13 -11.67
C THR A 17 -27.42 -20.39 -11.69
N ALA A 18 -27.03 -21.66 -11.58
CA ALA A 18 -25.62 -22.07 -11.55
C ALA A 18 -24.85 -21.54 -12.78
N GLU A 19 -25.48 -21.59 -13.96
CA GLU A 19 -24.93 -21.12 -15.24
C GLU A 19 -24.63 -19.62 -15.29
N ASN A 20 -25.25 -18.82 -14.41
CA ASN A 20 -25.11 -17.37 -14.41
C ASN A 20 -24.14 -16.85 -13.35
N TYR A 21 -23.66 -17.69 -12.42
CA TYR A 21 -22.71 -17.25 -11.40
C TYR A 21 -21.38 -16.77 -12.01
N ASP A 22 -20.81 -17.54 -12.93
CA ASP A 22 -19.57 -17.15 -13.60
C ASP A 22 -19.76 -15.85 -14.41
N LYS A 23 -20.89 -15.71 -15.10
CA LYS A 23 -21.24 -14.49 -15.86
C LYS A 23 -21.37 -13.26 -14.95
N ALA A 24 -21.97 -13.41 -13.77
CA ALA A 24 -22.09 -12.33 -12.79
C ALA A 24 -20.72 -11.95 -12.22
N ILE A 25 -19.88 -12.93 -11.90
CA ILE A 25 -18.50 -12.71 -11.44
C ILE A 25 -17.67 -12.00 -12.50
N ASP A 26 -17.73 -12.45 -13.76
CA ASP A 26 -16.99 -11.84 -14.86
C ASP A 26 -17.48 -10.42 -15.17
N SER A 27 -18.79 -10.18 -15.08
CA SER A 27 -19.36 -8.84 -15.21
C SER A 27 -18.90 -7.91 -14.09
N LEU A 28 -18.81 -8.41 -12.85
CA LEU A 28 -18.25 -7.66 -11.72
C LEU A 28 -16.78 -7.33 -11.94
N LYS A 29 -15.97 -8.31 -12.36
CA LYS A 29 -14.54 -8.10 -12.66
C LYS A 29 -14.35 -7.11 -13.80
N SER A 30 -15.09 -7.24 -14.90
CA SER A 30 -15.01 -6.32 -16.03
C SER A 30 -15.39 -4.89 -15.63
N ARG A 31 -16.46 -4.74 -14.85
CA ARG A 31 -16.99 -3.41 -14.49
C ARG A 31 -16.21 -2.72 -13.36
N PHE A 32 -15.75 -3.48 -12.36
CA PHE A 32 -15.17 -2.95 -11.12
C PHE A 32 -13.73 -3.41 -10.87
N GLY A 33 -13.29 -4.52 -11.45
CA GLY A 33 -11.92 -5.05 -11.36
C GLY A 33 -10.92 -4.30 -12.24
N LYS A 34 -10.91 -2.97 -12.13
CA LYS A 34 -9.99 -2.08 -12.87
C LYS A 34 -8.65 -2.00 -12.16
N ASN A 35 -7.91 -3.11 -12.20
CA ASN A 35 -6.65 -3.28 -11.46
C ASN A 35 -5.66 -2.16 -11.79
N GLU A 36 -5.49 -1.78 -13.06
CA GLU A 36 -4.57 -0.70 -13.48
C GLU A 36 -4.89 0.64 -12.79
N LEU A 37 -6.17 1.02 -12.72
CA LEU A 37 -6.58 2.25 -12.02
C LEU A 37 -6.32 2.18 -10.52
N MET A 38 -6.49 1.00 -9.90
CA MET A 38 -6.17 0.81 -8.49
C MET A 38 -4.66 0.91 -8.25
N ILE A 39 -3.84 0.32 -9.13
CA ILE A 39 -2.38 0.43 -9.06
C ILE A 39 -1.97 1.90 -9.14
N GLU A 40 -2.46 2.64 -10.14
CA GLU A 40 -2.20 4.06 -10.27
C GLU A 40 -2.61 4.85 -9.03
N PHE A 41 -3.79 4.55 -8.49
CA PHE A 41 -4.28 5.21 -7.28
C PHE A 41 -3.32 4.99 -6.10
N TYR A 42 -2.93 3.75 -5.80
CA TYR A 42 -2.04 3.46 -4.68
C TYR A 42 -0.63 4.01 -4.87
N ILE A 43 -0.10 4.01 -6.10
CA ILE A 43 1.19 4.65 -6.40
C ILE A 43 1.10 6.17 -6.21
N ARG A 44 0.02 6.83 -6.66
CA ARG A 44 -0.19 8.27 -6.43
C ARG A 44 -0.34 8.59 -4.95
N GLU A 45 -1.04 7.76 -4.18
CA GLU A 45 -1.15 7.94 -2.73
C GLU A 45 0.20 7.77 -2.02
N LEU A 46 1.03 6.82 -2.45
CA LEU A 46 2.40 6.66 -1.95
C LEU A 46 3.26 7.90 -2.29
N LEU A 47 3.18 8.41 -3.52
CA LEU A 47 3.87 9.64 -3.92
C LEU A 47 3.41 10.86 -3.12
N LYS A 48 2.12 10.96 -2.80
CA LYS A 48 1.61 12.02 -1.90
C LYS A 48 2.25 11.93 -0.52
N LEU A 49 2.47 10.73 0.03
CA LEU A 49 3.19 10.58 1.30
C LEU A 49 4.63 11.12 1.20
N VAL A 50 5.32 10.83 0.09
CA VAL A 50 6.66 11.36 -0.17
C VAL A 50 6.67 12.88 -0.24
N LEU A 51 5.73 13.48 -0.99
CA LEU A 51 5.64 14.94 -1.14
C LEU A 51 5.25 15.66 0.15
N ASN A 52 4.34 15.08 0.93
CA ASN A 52 3.95 15.62 2.23
C ASN A 52 5.10 15.60 3.23
N ASN A 53 6.09 14.74 3.02
CA ASN A 53 7.27 14.63 3.85
C ASN A 53 8.34 15.69 3.51
N THR A 54 8.39 16.16 2.25
CA THR A 54 9.38 17.15 1.79
C THR A 54 8.89 18.58 1.87
N THR A 55 7.58 18.80 1.84
CA THR A 55 6.98 20.13 1.96
C THR A 55 6.97 20.57 3.43
N LYS A 56 7.44 21.80 3.71
CA LYS A 56 7.54 22.38 5.07
C LYS A 56 6.18 22.66 5.74
N ALA A 57 5.07 22.15 5.19
CA ALA A 57 3.74 22.36 5.75
C ALA A 57 3.65 21.63 7.11
N GLU A 58 3.18 22.35 8.11
CA GLU A 58 3.33 22.10 9.56
C GLU A 58 2.69 20.80 10.09
N SER A 59 2.05 20.00 9.24
CA SER A 59 1.45 18.72 9.63
C SER A 59 2.47 17.59 9.63
N LYS A 60 3.22 17.44 10.74
CA LYS A 60 3.99 16.21 10.98
C LYS A 60 3.04 15.01 11.00
N ILE A 61 3.16 14.13 10.00
CA ILE A 61 2.41 12.87 9.98
C ILE A 61 2.85 12.04 11.19
N LEU A 62 1.88 11.58 11.99
CA LEU A 62 2.15 10.67 13.10
C LEU A 62 2.70 9.35 12.56
N ILE A 63 3.74 8.81 13.20
CA ILE A 63 4.37 7.52 12.81
C ILE A 63 3.33 6.41 12.67
N ALA A 64 2.32 6.39 13.54
CA ALA A 64 1.23 5.42 13.44
C ALA A 64 0.46 5.55 12.13
N SER A 65 0.06 6.77 11.76
CA SER A 65 -0.64 7.01 10.50
C SER A 65 0.25 6.74 9.28
N LEU A 66 1.55 7.07 9.34
CA LEU A 66 2.48 6.78 8.26
C LEU A 66 2.59 5.27 8.03
N TYR A 67 2.84 4.50 9.09
CA TYR A 67 2.95 3.04 9.02
C TYR A 67 1.66 2.41 8.52
N ASP A 68 0.51 2.79 9.10
CA ASP A 68 -0.79 2.18 8.74
C ASP A 68 -1.12 2.47 7.25
N LYS A 69 -0.79 3.66 6.72
CA LYS A 69 -0.96 3.99 5.30
C LYS A 69 0.00 3.22 4.39
N LEU A 70 1.29 3.20 4.71
CA LEU A 70 2.29 2.46 3.92
C LEU A 70 1.94 0.96 3.85
N GLU A 71 1.58 0.36 4.98
CA GLU A 71 1.14 -1.03 5.07
C GLU A 71 -0.09 -1.29 4.19
N THR A 72 -1.08 -0.38 4.22
CA THR A 72 -2.29 -0.49 3.41
C THR A 72 -1.97 -0.44 1.92
N TYR A 73 -1.15 0.52 1.48
CA TYR A 73 -0.81 0.68 0.06
C TYR A 73 0.05 -0.47 -0.44
N LEU A 74 1.05 -0.90 0.33
CA LEU A 74 1.90 -2.04 -0.03
C LEU A 74 1.08 -3.33 -0.14
N ARG A 75 0.23 -3.64 0.85
CA ARG A 75 -0.62 -4.83 0.81
C ARG A 75 -1.59 -4.82 -0.38
N ALA A 76 -2.16 -3.66 -0.70
CA ALA A 76 -3.04 -3.53 -1.84
C ALA A 76 -2.29 -3.77 -3.17
N LEU A 77 -1.11 -3.18 -3.33
CA LEU A 77 -0.25 -3.40 -4.50
C LEU A 77 0.24 -4.86 -4.61
N GLU A 78 0.51 -5.52 -3.49
CA GLU A 78 0.83 -6.95 -3.45
C GLU A 78 -0.35 -7.81 -3.91
N SER A 79 -1.57 -7.51 -3.44
CA SER A 79 -2.80 -8.21 -3.88
C SER A 79 -3.15 -8.02 -5.35
N LEU A 80 -2.62 -6.95 -5.97
CA LEU A 80 -2.74 -6.65 -7.39
C LEU A 80 -1.58 -7.23 -8.22
N ASN A 81 -0.73 -8.07 -7.61
CA ASN A 81 0.48 -8.67 -8.20
C ASN A 81 1.51 -7.64 -8.72
N VAL A 82 1.52 -6.41 -8.16
CA VAL A 82 2.51 -5.40 -8.53
C VAL A 82 3.81 -5.61 -7.77
N ILE A 83 3.76 -5.98 -6.48
CA ILE A 83 4.98 -6.13 -5.68
C ILE A 83 5.62 -7.50 -5.94
N THR A 84 6.31 -7.60 -7.06
CA THR A 84 7.27 -8.67 -7.37
C THR A 84 8.68 -8.29 -6.88
N GLU A 85 9.64 -9.23 -6.92
CA GLU A 85 11.05 -8.97 -6.55
C GLU A 85 11.62 -7.74 -7.30
N MET A 86 11.30 -7.59 -8.60
CA MET A 86 11.72 -6.43 -9.40
C MET A 86 11.06 -5.12 -8.94
N CYS A 87 9.80 -5.17 -8.49
CA CYS A 87 9.11 -4.00 -7.99
C CYS A 87 9.53 -3.64 -6.56
N ALA A 88 10.02 -4.59 -5.75
CA ALA A 88 10.57 -4.29 -4.44
C ALA A 88 11.76 -3.31 -4.51
N ALA A 89 12.59 -3.42 -5.56
CA ALA A 89 13.68 -2.49 -5.83
C ALA A 89 13.21 -1.04 -6.07
N MET A 90 12.01 -0.85 -6.62
CA MET A 90 11.38 0.46 -6.80
C MET A 90 10.57 0.89 -5.57
N MET A 91 9.90 -0.04 -4.88
CA MET A 91 9.08 0.27 -3.70
C MET A 91 9.95 0.73 -2.52
N TYR A 92 11.11 0.10 -2.30
CA TYR A 92 12.02 0.49 -1.22
C TYR A 92 12.37 1.99 -1.21
N PRO A 93 12.92 2.59 -2.29
CA PRO A 93 13.28 4.02 -2.27
C PRO A 93 12.07 4.94 -2.11
N LEU A 94 10.88 4.54 -2.59
CA LEU A 94 9.64 5.31 -2.38
C LEU A 94 9.22 5.30 -0.91
N VAL A 95 9.23 4.13 -0.27
CA VAL A 95 8.93 3.99 1.16
C VAL A 95 9.95 4.76 1.98
N GLU A 96 11.24 4.61 1.70
CA GLU A 96 12.33 5.34 2.38
C GLU A 96 12.16 6.87 2.27
N SER A 97 11.78 7.36 1.09
CA SER A 97 11.55 8.80 0.85
C SER A 97 10.31 9.35 1.57
N ALA A 98 9.36 8.50 1.93
CA ALA A 98 8.17 8.88 2.70
C ALA A 98 8.44 9.07 4.20
N LEU A 99 9.63 8.70 4.69
CA LEU A 99 9.99 8.83 6.11
C LEU A 99 10.38 10.27 6.47
N PRO A 100 9.80 10.86 7.54
CA PRO A 100 10.28 12.10 8.16
C PRO A 100 11.77 12.07 8.41
N GLU A 101 12.43 13.21 8.22
CA GLU A 101 13.89 13.33 8.30
C GLU A 101 14.45 12.75 9.61
N GLU A 102 13.77 12.99 10.73
CA GLU A 102 14.11 12.41 12.04
C GLU A 102 14.10 10.88 12.03
N LEU A 103 13.07 10.27 11.41
CA LEU A 103 12.97 8.82 11.27
C LEU A 103 13.95 8.25 10.28
N LEU A 104 14.19 8.95 9.17
CA LEU A 104 15.13 8.54 8.14
C LEU A 104 16.55 8.45 8.71
N ARG A 105 16.99 9.44 9.50
CA ARG A 105 18.30 9.40 10.17
C ARG A 105 18.44 8.21 11.11
N ILE A 106 17.39 7.89 11.87
CA ILE A 106 17.40 6.73 12.77
C ILE A 106 17.43 5.42 11.97
N TRP A 107 16.64 5.34 10.89
CA TRP A 107 16.61 4.20 9.99
C TRP A 107 17.99 3.96 9.36
N GLN A 108 18.63 4.98 8.80
CA GLN A 108 19.94 4.88 8.17
C GLN A 108 21.01 4.38 9.15
N ARG A 109 21.01 4.88 10.40
CA ARG A 109 21.92 4.38 11.45
C ARG A 109 21.70 2.89 11.75
N HIS A 110 20.44 2.43 11.73
CA HIS A 110 20.11 1.02 11.91
C HIS A 110 20.46 0.18 10.66
N SER A 111 20.29 0.72 9.45
CA SER A 111 20.42 -0.03 8.20
C SER A 111 21.88 -0.21 7.74
N THR A 112 22.77 0.76 8.00
CA THR A 112 24.21 0.63 7.73
C THR A 112 24.84 -0.57 8.45
N SER A 113 24.23 -1.04 9.54
CA SER A 113 24.64 -2.24 10.29
C SER A 113 24.23 -3.57 9.62
N LEU A 114 23.32 -3.58 8.65
CA LEU A 114 22.65 -4.81 8.17
C LEU A 114 23.16 -5.40 6.84
N GLY A 115 24.21 -4.84 6.23
CA GLY A 115 24.82 -5.36 5.00
C GLY A 115 23.93 -5.25 3.74
N THR A 116 24.49 -5.58 2.56
CA THR A 116 23.77 -5.55 1.28
C THR A 116 22.78 -6.71 1.19
N SER A 117 21.56 -6.47 1.67
CA SER A 117 20.40 -7.35 1.56
C SER A 117 19.66 -7.10 0.25
N ASP A 118 18.95 -8.11 -0.25
CA ASP A 118 18.04 -7.99 -1.39
C ASP A 118 17.01 -6.84 -1.19
N ALA A 119 16.50 -6.28 -2.28
CA ALA A 119 15.56 -5.16 -2.23
C ALA A 119 14.30 -5.47 -1.41
N LYS A 120 13.79 -6.71 -1.48
CA LYS A 120 12.64 -7.15 -0.71
C LYS A 120 12.93 -7.25 0.78
N ASP A 121 14.12 -7.73 1.13
CA ASP A 121 14.57 -7.73 2.52
C ASP A 121 14.65 -6.32 3.07
N ARG A 122 15.22 -5.39 2.29
CA ARG A 122 15.34 -3.98 2.70
C ARG A 122 13.97 -3.36 2.95
N LEU A 123 13.00 -3.59 2.06
CA LEU A 123 11.62 -3.14 2.21
C LEU A 123 10.99 -3.71 3.50
N THR A 124 11.16 -5.01 3.74
CA THR A 124 10.65 -5.70 4.92
C THR A 124 11.29 -5.15 6.22
N LYS A 125 12.60 -4.88 6.18
CA LYS A 125 13.35 -4.31 7.31
C LYS A 125 12.88 -2.89 7.64
N VAL A 126 12.60 -2.04 6.66
CA VAL A 126 12.02 -0.70 6.90
C VAL A 126 10.65 -0.81 7.56
N MET A 127 9.78 -1.66 7.04
CA MET A 127 8.43 -1.82 7.59
C MET A 127 8.44 -2.35 9.03
N SER A 128 9.30 -3.32 9.35
CA SER A 128 9.46 -3.83 10.72
C SER A 128 10.06 -2.80 11.68
N PHE A 129 10.98 -1.96 11.20
CA PHE A 129 11.50 -0.81 11.95
C PHE A 129 10.39 0.18 12.30
N LEU A 130 9.58 0.59 11.32
CA LEU A 130 8.46 1.51 11.53
C LEU A 130 7.43 0.92 12.51
N GLN A 131 7.11 -0.37 12.37
CA GLN A 131 6.20 -1.06 13.28
C GLN A 131 6.72 -1.03 14.72
N SER A 132 8.03 -1.24 14.92
CA SER A 132 8.68 -1.18 16.23
C SER A 132 8.64 0.22 16.84
N ARG A 133 8.88 1.27 16.02
CA ARG A 133 8.80 2.67 16.47
C ARG A 133 7.37 3.08 16.81
N ARG A 134 6.38 2.60 16.06
CA ARG A 134 4.95 2.77 16.37
C ARG A 134 4.59 2.18 17.74
N LYS A 135 5.08 0.98 18.06
CA LYS A 135 4.85 0.32 19.35
C LYS A 135 5.53 1.04 20.52
N LYS A 136 6.75 1.58 20.33
CA LYS A 136 7.49 2.31 21.37
C LYS A 136 6.85 3.65 21.75
N ARG A 137 6.19 4.37 20.83
CA ARG A 137 5.50 5.64 21.13
C ARG A 137 4.13 5.47 21.80
N ARG A 138 3.60 4.24 21.91
CA ARG A 138 2.34 3.94 22.60
C ARG A 138 2.53 3.48 24.06
N ARG A 139 3.77 3.30 24.50
CA ARG A 139 4.14 3.02 25.89
C ARG A 139 4.69 4.30 26.52
#